data_AF-A0A3B8J647-F1
#
_entry.id   AF-A0A3B8J647-F1
#
_cell.length_a   1.000
_cell.length_b   1.000
_cell.length_c   1.000
_cell.angle_alpha   90.00
_cell.angle_beta   90.00
_cell.angle_gamma   90.00
#
_symmetry.space_group_name_H-M   'P 1'
#
loop_
_entity.id
_entity.type
_entity.pdbx_description
1 polymer ?
#
loop_
_entity_poly.entity_id
_entity_poly.type
_entity_poly.pdbx_seq_one_letter_code
_entity_poly.pdbx_strand_id
1 'polypeptide(L)'
;MQSVSVRTAQNVVIQYPLASIGDRLVAYLIDLAILLAWTLLTSIIMSTTNLQGDEGVVVRLLVILLPWFCYQLFCETVFNGQSIGKRQMKIRVISLEGSRPSLGNYLLRWSLRIIDIMLNLGSIAIMFISASNKGQRLGDIAAGTTVIKLQEPGKISGQELFRAVNEEHEVMYSEASKLSDRDVQTIREAIGIYKATGKFEPVTVTDLKVREVLGINPEQKPLDFLPQLVKDHIALATANL
;
A
#
# COMPACT_ATOMS: atom_id res chain seq x y z
N MET A 1 -6.06 4.94 11.94
CA MET A 1 -5.08 4.07 11.25
C MET A 1 -3.70 4.53 11.66
N GLN A 2 -2.82 3.65 12.15
CA GLN A 2 -1.45 4.04 12.52
C GLN A 2 -0.66 4.37 11.24
N SER A 3 0.16 5.42 11.28
CA SER A 3 1.01 5.84 10.16
C SER A 3 2.48 5.89 10.60
N VAL A 4 3.38 5.71 9.64
CA VAL A 4 4.83 5.82 9.86
C VAL A 4 5.38 6.97 9.03
N SER A 5 6.09 7.89 9.68
CA SER A 5 6.80 8.98 9.02
C SER A 5 8.15 8.47 8.51
N VAL A 6 8.38 8.59 7.21
CA VAL A 6 9.62 8.18 6.57
C VAL A 6 10.25 9.39 5.91
N ARG A 7 11.52 9.66 6.21
CA ARG A 7 12.29 10.73 5.56
C ARG A 7 12.88 10.19 4.27
N THR A 8 12.61 10.84 3.15
CA THR A 8 13.23 10.49 1.86
C THR A 8 14.63 11.10 1.73
N ALA A 9 15.39 10.69 0.71
CA ALA A 9 16.71 11.26 0.39
C ALA A 9 16.67 12.77 0.11
N GLN A 10 15.50 13.29 -0.29
CA GLN A 10 15.23 14.71 -0.51
C GLN A 10 14.83 15.44 0.79
N ASN A 11 14.99 14.80 1.95
CA ASN A 11 14.61 15.30 3.28
C ASN A 11 13.12 15.67 3.38
N VAL A 12 12.26 15.02 2.60
CA VAL A 12 10.80 15.17 2.69
C VAL A 12 10.24 14.10 3.61
N VAL A 13 9.39 14.49 4.56
CA VAL A 13 8.70 13.56 5.46
C VAL A 13 7.41 13.11 4.79
N ILE A 14 7.32 11.83 4.44
CA ILE A 14 6.11 11.23 3.90
C ILE A 14 5.49 10.34 4.98
N GLN A 15 4.20 10.51 5.23
CA GLN A 15 3.45 9.65 6.13
C GLN A 15 2.81 8.51 5.33
N TYR A 16 3.20 7.28 5.63
CA TYR A 16 2.60 6.10 5.02
C TYR A 16 1.65 5.43 6.00
N PRO A 17 0.45 5.01 5.57
CA PRO A 17 -0.39 4.16 6.40
C PRO A 17 0.28 2.81 6.60
N LEU A 18 0.31 2.35 7.85
CA LEU A 18 0.84 1.03 8.17
C LEU A 18 -0.12 -0.06 7.69
N ALA A 19 0.44 -1.15 7.17
CA ALA A 19 -0.35 -2.33 6.83
C ALA A 19 -0.93 -2.95 8.11
N SER A 20 -2.23 -3.21 8.13
CA SER A 20 -2.89 -3.84 9.27
C SER A 20 -2.43 -5.30 9.44
N ILE A 21 -2.62 -5.85 10.64
CA ILE A 21 -2.37 -7.28 10.91
C ILE A 21 -3.21 -8.15 9.95
N GLY A 22 -4.47 -7.76 9.72
CA GLY A 22 -5.36 -8.44 8.79
C GLY A 22 -4.85 -8.44 7.35
N ASP A 23 -4.39 -7.28 6.83
CA ASP A 23 -3.81 -7.20 5.48
C ASP A 23 -2.61 -8.15 5.32
N ARG A 24 -1.79 -8.28 6.37
CA ARG A 24 -0.64 -9.19 6.38
C ARG A 24 -1.04 -10.66 6.47
N LEU A 25 -2.07 -10.98 7.25
CA LEU A 25 -2.61 -12.34 7.37
C LEU A 25 -3.20 -12.80 6.04
N VAL A 26 -4.02 -11.98 5.39
CA VAL A 26 -4.59 -12.32 4.08
C VAL A 26 -3.49 -12.48 3.02
N ALA A 27 -2.49 -11.60 3.01
CA ALA A 27 -1.33 -11.76 2.13
C ALA A 27 -0.61 -13.09 2.35
N TYR A 28 -0.41 -13.49 3.63
CA TYR A 28 0.18 -14.77 3.98
C TYR A 28 -0.68 -15.96 3.53
N LEU A 29 -2.00 -15.89 3.68
CA LEU A 29 -2.91 -16.95 3.23
C LEU A 29 -2.87 -17.12 1.70
N ILE A 30 -2.78 -16.03 0.95
CA ILE A 30 -2.63 -16.08 -0.52
C ILE A 30 -1.30 -16.73 -0.89
N ASP A 31 -0.20 -16.32 -0.26
CA ASP A 31 1.12 -16.92 -0.50
C ASP A 31 1.14 -18.41 -0.12
N LEU A 32 0.44 -18.79 0.96
CA LEU A 32 0.29 -20.18 1.40
C LEU A 32 -0.53 -21.00 0.39
N ALA A 33 -1.61 -20.45 -0.16
CA ALA A 33 -2.39 -21.12 -1.21
C ALA A 33 -1.56 -21.37 -2.48
N ILE A 34 -0.71 -20.41 -2.87
CA ILE A 34 0.22 -20.57 -4.01
C ILE A 34 1.23 -21.69 -3.75
N LEU A 35 1.81 -21.73 -2.55
CA LEU A 35 2.75 -22.80 -2.16
C LEU A 35 2.07 -24.17 -2.08
N LEU A 36 0.84 -24.24 -1.58
CA LEU A 36 0.07 -25.48 -1.56
C LEU A 36 -0.25 -25.97 -2.98
N ALA A 37 -0.70 -25.07 -3.86
CA ALA A 37 -0.95 -25.40 -5.27
C ALA A 37 0.33 -25.92 -5.95
N TRP A 38 1.48 -25.27 -5.70
CA TRP A 38 2.78 -25.75 -6.17
C TRP A 38 3.10 -27.16 -5.67
N THR A 39 2.90 -27.44 -4.37
CA THR A 39 3.16 -28.78 -3.82
C THR A 39 2.25 -29.85 -4.39
N LEU A 40 0.99 -29.52 -4.62
CA LEU A 40 0.02 -30.46 -5.18
C LEU A 40 0.37 -30.77 -6.65
N LEU A 41 0.65 -29.75 -7.45
CA LEU A 41 1.07 -29.92 -8.85
C LEU A 41 2.36 -30.73 -8.96
N THR A 42 3.38 -30.38 -8.19
CA THR A 42 4.66 -31.11 -8.21
C THR A 42 4.50 -32.54 -7.71
N SER A 43 3.65 -32.79 -6.71
CA SER A 43 3.36 -34.15 -6.24
C SER A 43 2.65 -35.01 -7.30
N ILE A 44 1.71 -34.44 -8.07
CA ILE A 44 1.05 -35.14 -9.18
C ILE A 44 2.05 -35.43 -10.31
N ILE A 45 2.87 -34.46 -10.69
CA ILE A 45 3.88 -34.67 -11.74
C ILE A 45 4.85 -35.77 -11.29
N MET A 46 5.33 -35.72 -10.04
CA MET A 46 6.26 -36.70 -9.50
C MET A 46 5.64 -38.09 -9.27
N SER A 47 4.31 -38.23 -9.22
CA SER A 47 3.67 -39.56 -9.17
C SER A 47 3.64 -40.23 -10.54
N THR A 48 3.74 -39.45 -11.62
CA THR A 48 3.82 -39.96 -13.01
C THR A 48 5.24 -40.32 -13.44
N THR A 49 6.26 -39.89 -12.70
CA THR A 49 7.66 -40.20 -13.01
C THR A 49 8.07 -41.52 -12.34
N ASN A 50 8.81 -42.36 -13.07
CA ASN A 50 9.37 -43.62 -12.53
C ASN A 50 10.60 -43.39 -11.63
N LEU A 51 10.65 -42.27 -10.92
CA LEU A 51 11.70 -41.96 -9.94
C LEU A 51 11.39 -42.71 -8.64
N GLN A 52 11.62 -44.03 -8.67
CA GLN A 52 11.48 -44.92 -7.52
C GLN A 52 12.87 -45.20 -6.94
N GLY A 53 13.07 -44.92 -5.64
CA GLY A 53 14.35 -45.08 -4.93
C GLY A 53 14.77 -43.84 -4.15
N ASP A 54 15.91 -43.92 -3.45
CA ASP A 54 16.43 -42.86 -2.58
C ASP A 54 16.68 -41.54 -3.32
N GLU A 55 17.15 -41.61 -4.57
CA GLU A 55 17.35 -40.43 -5.43
C GLU A 55 16.03 -39.69 -5.71
N GLY A 56 14.94 -40.42 -5.94
CA GLY A 56 13.61 -39.85 -6.16
C GLY A 56 13.06 -39.14 -4.92
N VAL A 57 13.39 -39.65 -3.72
CA VAL A 57 13.03 -39.02 -2.45
C VAL A 57 13.78 -37.71 -2.25
N VAL A 58 15.10 -37.69 -2.53
CA VAL A 58 15.92 -36.48 -2.43
C VAL A 58 15.44 -35.40 -3.40
N VAL A 59 15.20 -35.75 -4.66
CA VAL A 59 14.68 -34.80 -5.67
C VAL A 59 13.32 -34.24 -5.24
N ARG A 60 12.42 -35.09 -4.74
CA ARG A 60 11.09 -34.66 -4.25
C ARG A 60 11.21 -33.69 -3.07
N LEU A 61 12.07 -34.00 -2.10
CA LEU A 61 12.35 -33.13 -0.96
C LEU A 61 12.88 -31.77 -1.42
N LEU A 62 13.84 -31.75 -2.34
CA LEU A 62 14.41 -30.49 -2.85
C LEU A 62 13.38 -29.64 -3.58
N VAL A 63 12.60 -30.23 -4.49
CA VAL A 63 11.60 -29.51 -5.30
C VAL A 63 10.45 -28.95 -4.47
N ILE A 64 10.10 -29.61 -3.36
CA ILE A 64 9.06 -29.14 -2.44
C ILE A 64 9.63 -28.14 -1.45
N LEU A 65 10.74 -28.46 -0.77
CA LEU A 65 11.24 -27.68 0.36
C LEU A 65 11.90 -26.36 -0.08
N LEU A 66 12.59 -26.35 -1.21
CA LEU A 66 13.32 -25.17 -1.69
C LEU A 66 12.36 -23.98 -1.96
N PRO A 67 11.24 -24.14 -2.68
CA PRO A 67 10.26 -23.06 -2.84
C PRO A 67 9.63 -22.62 -1.51
N TRP A 68 9.30 -23.54 -0.60
CA TRP A 68 8.73 -23.16 0.71
C TRP A 68 9.67 -22.25 1.51
N PHE A 69 10.98 -22.50 1.42
CA PHE A 69 11.98 -21.74 2.13
C PHE A 69 12.37 -20.46 1.38
N CYS A 70 12.61 -20.54 0.08
CA CYS A 70 13.19 -19.45 -0.72
C CYS A 70 12.16 -18.52 -1.39
N TYR A 71 10.89 -18.93 -1.55
CA TYR A 71 9.88 -18.15 -2.27
C TYR A 71 9.78 -16.71 -1.76
N GLN A 72 9.71 -16.52 -0.45
CA GLN A 72 9.54 -15.18 0.12
C GLN A 72 10.77 -14.30 -0.11
N LEU A 73 11.97 -14.85 0.10
CA LEU A 73 13.22 -14.12 -0.11
C LEU A 73 13.39 -13.75 -1.59
N PHE A 74 13.10 -14.71 -2.48
CA PHE A 74 13.15 -14.53 -3.92
C PHE A 74 12.16 -13.44 -4.36
N CYS A 75 10.90 -13.54 -3.98
CA CYS A 75 9.89 -12.56 -4.35
C CYS A 75 10.20 -11.18 -3.78
N GLU A 76 10.60 -11.08 -2.51
CA GLU A 76 10.92 -9.77 -1.92
C GLU A 76 12.15 -9.12 -2.58
N THR A 77 13.13 -9.93 -3.01
CA THR A 77 14.29 -9.43 -3.73
C THR A 77 13.92 -8.96 -5.15
N VAL A 78 13.15 -9.75 -5.89
CA VAL A 78 12.79 -9.48 -7.29
C VAL A 78 11.73 -8.38 -7.41
N PHE A 79 10.73 -8.38 -6.54
CA PHE A 79 9.58 -7.46 -6.59
C PHE A 79 9.70 -6.30 -5.58
N ASN A 80 10.92 -5.91 -5.20
CA ASN A 80 11.19 -4.74 -4.35
C ASN A 80 10.35 -4.73 -3.06
N GLY A 81 10.39 -5.83 -2.31
CA GLY A 81 9.77 -5.96 -0.99
C GLY A 81 8.31 -6.43 -1.01
N GLN A 82 7.88 -7.08 -2.09
CA GLN A 82 6.53 -7.63 -2.24
C GLN A 82 6.58 -9.13 -2.60
N SER A 83 5.78 -9.95 -1.94
CA SER A 83 5.37 -11.27 -2.44
C SER A 83 4.10 -11.12 -3.29
N ILE A 84 3.68 -12.20 -3.96
CA ILE A 84 2.45 -12.18 -4.77
C ILE A 84 1.24 -11.83 -3.89
N GLY A 85 1.10 -12.46 -2.72
CA GLY A 85 0.04 -12.15 -1.76
C GLY A 85 0.11 -10.70 -1.25
N LYS A 86 1.31 -10.20 -0.95
CA LYS A 86 1.50 -8.79 -0.55
C LYS A 86 1.12 -7.82 -1.67
N ARG A 87 1.42 -8.16 -2.92
CA ARG A 87 1.06 -7.35 -4.08
C ARG A 87 -0.46 -7.27 -4.25
N GLN A 88 -1.15 -8.38 -4.06
CA GLN A 88 -2.62 -8.42 -4.09
C GLN A 88 -3.23 -7.56 -2.98
N MET A 89 -2.67 -7.61 -1.77
CA MET A 89 -3.10 -6.77 -0.66
C MET A 89 -2.59 -5.33 -0.74
N LYS A 90 -1.88 -4.96 -1.82
CA LYS A 90 -1.27 -3.64 -2.02
C LYS A 90 -0.41 -3.21 -0.83
N ILE A 91 0.37 -4.13 -0.27
CA ILE A 91 1.31 -3.85 0.82
C ILE A 91 2.75 -4.05 0.37
N ARG A 92 3.67 -3.24 0.90
CA ARG A 92 5.09 -3.25 0.53
C ARG A 92 5.98 -3.05 1.74
N VAL A 93 7.11 -3.74 1.77
CA VAL A 93 8.19 -3.51 2.74
C VAL A 93 9.00 -2.29 2.33
N ILE A 94 9.24 -1.38 3.26
CA ILE A 94 10.10 -0.21 3.08
C ILE A 94 11.11 -0.09 4.22
N SER A 95 12.24 0.58 3.97
CA SER A 95 13.16 0.99 5.02
C SER A 95 12.57 2.16 5.81
N LEU A 96 12.82 2.22 7.12
CA LEU A 96 12.47 3.37 7.94
C LEU A 96 13.25 4.64 7.54
N GLU A 97 14.41 4.45 6.91
CA GLU A 97 15.26 5.53 6.39
C GLU A 97 14.83 6.03 5.01
N GLY A 98 13.72 5.52 4.46
CA GLY A 98 13.19 5.95 3.15
C GLY A 98 13.98 5.47 1.93
N SER A 99 15.07 4.74 2.15
CA SER A 99 15.80 4.01 1.12
C SER A 99 15.07 2.71 0.73
N ARG A 100 15.44 2.15 -0.43
CA ARG A 100 15.01 0.80 -0.80
C ARG A 100 15.68 -0.20 0.16
N PRO A 101 14.97 -1.18 0.71
CA PRO A 101 15.61 -2.20 1.54
C PRO A 101 16.69 -2.93 0.74
N SER A 102 17.86 -3.11 1.36
CA SER A 102 18.97 -3.85 0.78
C SER A 102 18.69 -5.36 0.80
N LEU A 103 19.49 -6.13 0.05
CA LEU A 103 19.46 -7.60 0.13
C LEU A 103 19.69 -8.11 1.56
N GLY A 104 20.60 -7.46 2.31
CA GLY A 104 20.86 -7.80 3.71
C GLY A 104 19.63 -7.63 4.59
N ASN A 105 18.81 -6.59 4.35
CA ASN A 105 17.57 -6.39 5.08
C ASN A 105 16.56 -7.50 4.78
N TYR A 106 16.46 -7.96 3.54
CA TYR A 106 15.60 -9.11 3.20
C TYR A 106 16.12 -10.41 3.82
N LEU A 107 17.43 -10.64 3.82
CA LEU A 107 18.05 -11.82 4.42
C LEU A 107 17.83 -11.89 5.94
N LEU A 108 17.99 -10.78 6.66
CA LEU A 108 17.73 -10.70 8.11
C LEU A 108 16.26 -11.01 8.42
N ARG A 109 15.34 -10.46 7.63
CA ARG A 109 13.90 -10.71 7.80
C ARG A 109 13.56 -12.16 7.50
N TRP A 110 14.24 -12.75 6.52
CA TRP A 110 14.06 -14.14 6.13
C TRP A 110 14.62 -15.12 7.18
N SER A 111 15.81 -14.87 7.74
CA SER A 111 16.39 -15.75 8.75
C SER A 111 15.58 -15.76 10.05
N LEU A 112 15.17 -14.59 10.53
CA LEU A 112 14.35 -14.45 11.74
C LEU A 112 12.92 -14.96 11.57
N ARG A 113 12.46 -15.15 10.33
CA ARG A 113 11.16 -15.76 10.04
C ARG A 113 11.05 -17.19 10.56
N ILE A 114 12.16 -17.92 10.65
CA ILE A 114 12.17 -19.28 11.21
C ILE A 114 11.68 -19.24 12.66
N ILE A 115 12.13 -18.25 13.42
CA ILE A 115 11.75 -18.06 14.82
C ILE A 115 10.32 -17.51 14.93
N ASP A 116 10.01 -16.48 14.12
CA ASP A 116 8.75 -15.75 14.21
C ASP A 116 7.54 -16.55 13.71
N ILE A 117 7.70 -17.33 12.64
CA ILE A 117 6.59 -17.97 11.91
C ILE A 117 6.69 -19.49 11.95
N MET A 118 7.86 -20.08 11.65
CA MET A 118 7.96 -21.54 11.51
C MET A 118 7.85 -22.24 12.88
N LEU A 119 8.52 -21.73 13.92
CA LEU A 119 8.50 -22.36 15.25
C LEU A 119 7.21 -22.08 16.04
N ASN A 120 6.59 -20.92 15.83
CA ASN A 120 5.53 -20.41 16.71
C ASN A 120 4.19 -20.14 16.00
N LEU A 121 4.02 -20.66 14.76
CA LEU A 121 2.83 -20.43 13.93
C LEU A 121 2.45 -18.95 13.77
N GLY A 122 3.41 -18.03 13.90
CA GLY A 122 3.20 -16.59 13.78
C GLY A 122 2.70 -15.88 15.04
N SER A 123 2.55 -16.55 16.19
CA SER A 123 2.09 -15.92 17.43
C SER A 123 3.04 -14.81 17.91
N ILE A 124 4.35 -15.07 17.86
CA ILE A 124 5.40 -14.09 18.16
C ILE A 124 5.32 -12.90 17.21
N ALA A 125 5.14 -13.15 15.91
CA ALA A 125 5.00 -12.08 14.93
C ALA A 125 3.81 -11.15 15.25
N ILE A 126 2.65 -11.72 15.62
CA ILE A 126 1.46 -10.94 16.00
C ILE A 126 1.72 -10.14 17.28
N MET A 127 2.36 -10.73 18.29
CA MET A 127 2.73 -10.05 19.54
C MET A 127 3.62 -8.83 19.26
N PHE A 128 4.70 -8.99 18.49
CA PHE A 128 5.60 -7.87 18.16
C PHE A 128 4.91 -6.79 17.31
N ILE A 129 4.10 -7.18 16.33
CA ILE A 129 3.37 -6.21 15.49
C ILE A 129 2.40 -5.40 16.34
N SER A 130 1.75 -6.03 17.32
CA SER A 130 0.78 -5.36 18.20
C SER A 130 1.45 -4.46 19.25
N ALA A 131 2.63 -4.87 19.74
CA ALA A 131 3.42 -4.10 20.69
C ALA A 131 4.21 -2.94 20.03
N SER A 132 4.49 -3.04 18.73
CA SER A 132 5.27 -2.05 18.00
C SER A 132 4.39 -0.91 17.48
N ASN A 133 4.74 0.33 17.85
CA ASN A 133 4.11 1.55 17.31
C ASN A 133 4.28 1.71 15.78
N LYS A 134 5.22 0.97 15.18
CA LYS A 134 5.49 0.96 13.74
C LYS A 134 4.96 -0.31 13.05
N GLY A 135 4.20 -1.14 13.76
CA GLY A 135 3.65 -2.40 13.28
C GLY A 135 4.73 -3.38 12.83
N GLN A 136 5.87 -3.47 13.50
CA GLN A 136 6.99 -4.32 13.07
C GLN A 136 6.97 -5.67 13.79
N ARG A 137 7.30 -6.75 13.07
CA ARG A 137 7.68 -8.06 13.67
C ARG A 137 9.17 -8.06 13.99
N LEU A 138 9.66 -9.05 14.76
CA LEU A 138 11.05 -9.13 15.20
C LEU A 138 12.04 -8.99 14.03
N GLY A 139 11.81 -9.73 12.94
CA GLY A 139 12.63 -9.59 11.73
C GLY A 139 12.59 -8.20 11.09
N ASP A 140 11.44 -7.53 11.11
CA ASP A 140 11.29 -6.18 10.57
C ASP A 140 12.03 -5.15 11.44
N ILE A 141 12.04 -5.33 12.78
CA ILE A 141 12.78 -4.50 13.73
C ILE A 141 14.29 -4.65 13.50
N ALA A 142 14.78 -5.89 13.45
CA ALA A 142 16.21 -6.17 13.27
C ALA A 142 16.75 -5.62 11.94
N ALA A 143 15.94 -5.62 10.89
CA ALA A 143 16.32 -5.09 9.59
C ALA A 143 16.03 -3.59 9.40
N GLY A 144 15.46 -2.90 10.40
CA GLY A 144 15.12 -1.47 10.28
C GLY A 144 14.04 -1.19 9.23
N THR A 145 13.11 -2.12 9.01
CA THR A 145 12.07 -2.04 7.96
C THR A 145 10.67 -2.06 8.54
N THR A 146 9.68 -1.63 7.75
CA THR A 146 8.27 -1.82 8.09
C THR A 146 7.44 -2.13 6.84
N VAL A 147 6.20 -2.57 7.03
CA VAL A 147 5.26 -2.85 5.94
C VAL A 147 4.18 -1.77 5.92
N ILE A 148 4.12 -1.08 4.78
CA ILE A 148 3.13 -0.03 4.52
C ILE A 148 2.07 -0.52 3.55
N LYS A 149 0.91 0.13 3.59
CA LYS A 149 -0.11 -0.01 2.56
C LYS A 149 0.18 0.99 1.44
N LEU A 150 0.35 0.48 0.23
CA LEU A 150 0.38 1.28 -0.98
C LEU A 150 -1.04 1.80 -1.17
N GLN A 151 -1.27 3.05 -0.78
CA GLN A 151 -2.45 3.75 -1.27
C GLN A 151 -2.31 3.86 -2.78
N GLU A 152 -3.38 3.60 -3.51
CA GLU A 152 -3.46 4.21 -4.84
C GLU A 152 -3.53 5.71 -4.56
N PRO A 153 -2.51 6.51 -4.90
CA PRO A 153 -2.67 7.96 -4.87
C PRO A 153 -3.90 8.20 -5.72
N GLY A 154 -4.93 8.82 -5.12
CA GLY A 154 -6.29 8.91 -5.68
C GLY A 154 -6.19 9.08 -7.17
N LYS A 155 -6.31 7.96 -7.90
CA LYS A 155 -6.19 7.99 -9.35
C LYS A 155 -7.34 8.88 -9.72
N ILE A 156 -7.06 10.02 -10.32
CA ILE A 156 -8.05 10.67 -11.15
C ILE A 156 -8.51 9.55 -12.08
N SER A 157 -9.69 9.00 -11.80
CA SER A 157 -10.15 7.85 -12.55
C SER A 157 -10.21 8.34 -13.98
N GLY A 158 -9.77 7.55 -14.96
CA GLY A 158 -10.02 7.89 -16.36
C GLY A 158 -11.50 8.22 -16.58
N GLN A 159 -12.39 7.66 -15.75
CA GLN A 159 -13.82 8.00 -15.69
C GLN A 159 -14.14 9.37 -15.09
N GLU A 160 -13.37 9.90 -14.15
CA GLU A 160 -13.52 11.27 -13.64
C GLU A 160 -13.02 12.29 -14.67
N LEU A 161 -11.91 11.99 -15.37
CA LEU A 161 -11.44 12.79 -16.52
C LEU A 161 -12.43 12.75 -17.67
N PHE A 162 -12.91 11.56 -18.06
CA PHE A 162 -13.90 11.42 -19.13
C PHE A 162 -15.27 11.99 -18.77
N ARG A 163 -15.69 11.96 -17.49
CA ARG A 163 -16.92 12.65 -17.06
C ARG A 163 -16.77 14.17 -17.07
N ALA A 164 -15.64 14.69 -16.62
CA ALA A 164 -15.36 16.13 -16.68
C ALA A 164 -15.26 16.66 -18.12
N VAL A 165 -14.86 15.82 -19.08
CA VAL A 165 -14.78 16.18 -20.51
C VAL A 165 -16.12 16.02 -21.25
N ASN A 166 -16.99 15.09 -20.83
CA ASN A 166 -18.27 14.82 -21.52
C ASN A 166 -19.48 15.54 -20.92
N GLU A 167 -19.40 16.07 -19.71
CA GLU A 167 -20.39 17.02 -19.21
C GLU A 167 -19.93 18.42 -19.61
N GLU A 168 -20.75 19.18 -20.34
CA GLU A 168 -20.60 20.64 -20.48
C GLU A 168 -20.73 21.24 -19.07
N HIS A 169 -19.65 21.17 -18.31
CA HIS A 169 -19.60 21.64 -16.94
C HIS A 169 -19.37 23.15 -16.98
N GLU A 170 -20.45 23.92 -16.76
CA GLU A 170 -20.34 25.36 -16.60
C GLU A 170 -19.48 25.67 -15.36
N VAL A 171 -18.34 26.32 -15.60
CA VAL A 171 -17.42 26.72 -14.55
C VAL A 171 -18.11 27.74 -13.64
N MET A 172 -18.34 27.36 -12.39
CA MET A 172 -19.00 28.23 -11.41
C MET A 172 -18.00 29.16 -10.70
N TYR A 173 -16.78 28.67 -10.46
CA TYR A 173 -15.70 29.41 -9.82
C TYR A 173 -14.46 29.47 -10.72
N SER A 174 -14.34 30.55 -11.49
CA SER A 174 -13.19 30.78 -12.39
C SER A 174 -11.85 30.91 -11.64
N GLU A 175 -11.90 31.30 -10.37
CA GLU A 175 -10.77 31.40 -9.45
C GLU A 175 -10.14 30.03 -9.16
N ALA A 176 -10.83 28.93 -9.44
CA ALA A 176 -10.29 27.58 -9.33
C ALA A 176 -9.02 27.35 -10.18
N SER A 177 -8.82 28.15 -11.24
CA SER A 177 -7.58 28.18 -12.04
C SER A 177 -6.33 28.56 -11.25
N LYS A 178 -6.48 29.28 -10.13
CA LYS A 178 -5.36 29.72 -9.27
C LYS A 178 -4.85 28.61 -8.35
N LEU A 179 -5.62 27.54 -8.17
CA LEU A 179 -5.21 26.41 -7.34
C LEU A 179 -4.14 25.59 -8.05
N SER A 180 -3.17 25.07 -7.30
CA SER A 180 -2.27 24.04 -7.81
C SER A 180 -2.91 22.65 -7.70
N ASP A 181 -2.41 21.69 -8.48
CA ASP A 181 -2.80 20.27 -8.36
C ASP A 181 -2.67 19.76 -6.91
N ARG A 182 -1.69 20.29 -6.17
CA ARG A 182 -1.46 19.95 -4.75
C ARG A 182 -2.57 20.50 -3.85
N ASP A 183 -3.06 21.70 -4.12
CA ASP A 183 -4.16 22.29 -3.36
C ASP A 183 -5.45 21.51 -3.61
N VAL A 184 -5.72 21.14 -4.87
CA VAL A 184 -6.83 20.28 -5.26
C VAL A 184 -6.75 18.91 -4.59
N GLN A 185 -5.55 18.32 -4.52
CA GLN A 185 -5.34 17.07 -3.81
C GLN A 185 -5.65 17.20 -2.31
N THR A 186 -5.25 18.31 -1.68
CA THR A 186 -5.54 18.58 -0.26
C THR A 186 -7.06 18.69 -0.02
N ILE A 187 -7.78 19.34 -0.93
CA ILE A 187 -9.25 19.44 -0.88
C ILE A 187 -9.90 18.05 -0.98
N ARG A 188 -9.43 17.20 -1.90
CA ARG A 188 -9.93 15.82 -2.05
C ARG A 188 -9.66 14.98 -0.80
N GLU A 189 -8.49 15.13 -0.18
CA GLU A 189 -8.14 14.43 1.05
C GLU A 189 -9.07 14.81 2.21
N ALA A 190 -9.36 16.10 2.38
CA ALA A 190 -10.31 16.58 3.39
C ALA A 190 -11.71 16.00 3.20
N ILE A 191 -12.23 16.02 1.95
CA ILE A 191 -13.52 15.41 1.60
C ILE A 191 -13.49 13.88 1.82
N GLY A 192 -12.39 13.22 1.47
CA GLY A 192 -12.19 11.79 1.65
C GLY A 192 -12.23 11.37 3.12
N ILE A 193 -11.57 12.14 3.99
CA ILE A 193 -11.59 11.91 5.45
C ILE A 193 -13.02 12.04 5.97
N TYR A 194 -13.78 13.06 5.54
CA TYR A 194 -15.18 13.21 5.92
C TYR A 194 -16.03 12.02 5.48
N LYS A 195 -15.93 11.57 4.23
CA LYS A 195 -16.68 10.39 3.72
C LYS A 195 -16.34 9.11 4.48
N ALA A 196 -15.08 8.93 4.87
CA ALA A 196 -14.62 7.72 5.54
C ALA A 196 -14.92 7.69 7.05
N THR A 197 -14.97 8.85 7.71
CA THR A 197 -15.01 8.94 9.18
C THR A 197 -16.18 9.75 9.74
N GLY A 198 -16.91 10.49 8.91
CA GLY A 198 -17.95 11.44 9.32
C GLY A 198 -17.44 12.71 9.99
N LYS A 199 -16.13 12.88 10.17
CA LYS A 199 -15.54 14.06 10.82
C LYS A 199 -15.57 15.28 9.91
N PHE A 200 -16.22 16.35 10.37
CA PHE A 200 -16.42 17.58 9.60
C PHE A 200 -15.23 18.56 9.69
N GLU A 201 -14.41 18.47 10.73
CA GLU A 201 -13.29 19.38 11.00
C GLU A 201 -12.33 19.55 9.79
N PRO A 202 -11.84 18.49 9.13
CA PRO A 202 -10.92 18.66 8.00
C PRO A 202 -11.54 19.46 6.86
N VAL A 203 -12.82 19.23 6.57
CA VAL A 203 -13.56 19.93 5.51
C VAL A 203 -13.71 21.42 5.85
N THR A 204 -14.06 21.74 7.10
CA THR A 204 -14.21 23.14 7.53
C THR A 204 -12.90 23.90 7.48
N VAL A 205 -11.80 23.30 7.98
CA VAL A 205 -10.49 23.96 7.99
C VAL A 205 -10.00 24.20 6.56
N THR A 206 -10.19 23.22 5.67
CA THR A 206 -9.84 23.37 4.26
C THR A 206 -10.69 24.43 3.56
N ASP A 207 -12.00 24.45 3.79
CA ASP A 207 -12.91 25.46 3.23
C ASP A 207 -12.49 26.88 3.63
N LEU A 208 -12.22 27.12 4.92
CA LEU A 208 -11.76 28.43 5.40
C LEU A 208 -10.47 28.86 4.69
N LYS A 209 -9.50 27.96 4.55
CA LYS A 209 -8.22 28.29 3.92
C LYS A 209 -8.36 28.53 2.42
N VAL A 210 -9.20 27.76 1.75
CA VAL A 210 -9.47 27.91 0.32
C VAL A 210 -10.18 29.23 0.03
N ARG A 211 -11.17 29.61 0.84
CA ARG A 211 -11.84 30.92 0.75
C ARG A 211 -10.85 32.08 0.93
N GLU A 212 -9.94 31.96 1.90
CA GLU A 212 -8.90 32.96 2.15
C GLU A 212 -7.93 33.09 0.96
N VAL A 213 -7.47 31.96 0.40
CA VAL A 213 -6.50 31.96 -0.72
C VAL A 213 -7.13 32.45 -2.01
N LEU A 214 -8.38 32.07 -2.29
CA LEU A 214 -9.07 32.47 -3.51
C LEU A 214 -9.74 33.84 -3.41
N GLY A 215 -9.94 34.36 -2.20
CA GLY A 215 -10.61 35.64 -1.94
C GLY A 215 -12.11 35.61 -2.26
N ILE A 216 -12.73 34.44 -2.24
CA ILE A 216 -14.15 34.24 -2.56
C ILE A 216 -14.95 33.86 -1.32
N ASN A 217 -16.19 34.34 -1.23
CA ASN A 217 -17.09 34.00 -0.13
C ASN A 217 -18.40 33.36 -0.66
N PRO A 218 -18.37 32.05 -0.98
CA PRO A 218 -19.54 31.35 -1.50
C PRO A 218 -20.60 31.15 -0.40
N GLU A 219 -21.87 31.38 -0.74
CA GLU A 219 -23.02 31.13 0.16
C GLU A 219 -23.26 29.63 0.40
N GLN A 220 -22.69 28.78 -0.45
CA GLN A 220 -22.81 27.32 -0.40
C GLN A 220 -22.07 26.73 0.81
N LYS A 221 -22.56 25.58 1.27
CA LYS A 221 -21.92 24.83 2.36
C LYS A 221 -20.59 24.23 1.90
N PRO A 222 -19.63 24.00 2.80
CA PRO A 222 -18.32 23.43 2.47
C PRO A 222 -18.38 22.13 1.66
N LEU A 223 -19.38 21.28 1.92
CA LEU A 223 -19.57 20.00 1.24
C LEU A 223 -20.12 20.12 -0.19
N ASP A 224 -20.67 21.27 -0.56
CA ASP A 224 -21.16 21.54 -1.91
C ASP A 224 -20.13 22.37 -2.68
N PHE A 225 -19.53 23.35 -2.00
CA PHE A 225 -18.52 24.25 -2.55
C PHE A 225 -17.21 23.54 -2.92
N LEU A 226 -16.60 22.79 -1.99
CA LEU A 226 -15.28 22.19 -2.22
C LEU A 226 -15.27 21.16 -3.37
N PRO A 227 -16.26 20.26 -3.51
CA PRO A 227 -16.33 19.39 -4.68
C PRO A 227 -16.56 20.14 -5.99
N GLN A 228 -17.37 21.20 -5.98
CA GLN A 228 -17.59 22.04 -7.16
C GLN A 228 -16.28 22.70 -7.62
N LEU A 229 -15.50 23.23 -6.68
CA LEU A 229 -14.22 23.85 -6.96
C LEU A 229 -13.19 22.88 -7.57
N VAL A 230 -13.19 21.62 -7.12
CA VAL A 230 -12.37 20.56 -7.71
C VAL A 230 -12.78 20.29 -9.16
N LYS A 231 -14.09 20.27 -9.47
CA LYS A 231 -14.58 20.08 -10.84
C LYS A 231 -14.21 21.26 -11.74
N ASP A 232 -14.43 22.48 -11.25
CA ASP A 232 -14.11 23.72 -11.97
C ASP A 232 -12.62 23.79 -12.32
N HIS A 233 -11.74 23.39 -11.39
CA HIS A 233 -10.29 23.33 -11.66
C HIS A 233 -9.94 22.34 -12.79
N ILE A 234 -10.56 21.16 -12.79
CA ILE A 234 -10.32 20.15 -13.84
C ILE A 234 -10.82 20.66 -15.19
N ALA A 235 -12.03 21.23 -15.23
CA ALA A 235 -12.62 21.78 -16.45
C ALA A 235 -11.76 22.90 -17.05
N LEU A 236 -11.27 23.82 -16.20
CA LEU A 236 -10.37 24.90 -16.61
C LEU A 236 -8.99 24.38 -17.06
N ALA A 237 -8.47 23.33 -16.43
CA ALA A 237 -7.22 22.70 -16.85
C ALA A 237 -7.37 22.01 -18.22
N THR A 238 -8.52 21.40 -18.50
CA THR A 238 -8.80 20.76 -19.80
C THR A 238 -9.10 21.75 -20.92
N ALA A 239 -9.66 22.92 -20.63
CA ALA A 239 -9.94 23.96 -21.62
C ALA A 239 -8.67 24.71 -22.09
N ASN A 240 -7.56 24.61 -21.36
CA ASN A 240 -6.28 25.26 -21.66
C ASN A 240 -5.28 24.34 -22.42
N LEU A 241 -5.71 23.15 -22.85
CA LEU A 241 -4.95 22.19 -23.67
C LEU A 241 -5.42 22.22 -25.13
#